data_AF-A0A9E0D9K5-F1
#
_entry.id   AF-A0A9E0D9K5-F1
#
_cell.length_a   1.000
_cell.length_b   1.000
_cell.length_c   1.000
_cell.angle_alpha   90.00
_cell.angle_beta   90.00
_cell.angle_gamma   90.00
#
_symmetry.space_group_name_H-M   'P 1'
#
loop_
_entity.id
_entity.type
_entity.pdbx_description
1 polymer ?
#
loop_
_entity_poly.entity_id
_entity_poly.type
_entity_poly.pdbx_seq_one_letter_code
_entity_poly.pdbx_strand_id
1 'polypeptide(L)'
;MDGIVAGLQNAHALWRYMVLICAALTVGMMWRGWYGNKSWQTLETRVSSFFITALDLEVVLGVLVWLFKQQWTTGDLLSTWRHPALMLAIWFFARLGWYRLRYAKESRDKFRIGAIWFTLATFFLIIGVLQIMGVF
;
A
#
# COMPACT_ATOMS: atom_id res chain seq x y z
N MET A 1 27.29 9.16 6.07
CA MET A 1 26.14 8.56 5.33
C MET A 1 25.12 7.95 6.30
N ASP A 2 25.56 7.45 7.45
CA ASP A 2 24.72 6.75 8.44
C ASP A 2 23.51 7.57 8.93
N GLY A 3 23.67 8.88 9.13
CA GLY A 3 22.55 9.75 9.52
C GLY A 3 21.43 9.85 8.48
N ILE A 4 21.78 9.81 7.18
CA ILE A 4 20.79 9.85 6.08
C ILE A 4 20.04 8.52 6.01
N VAL A 5 20.76 7.40 6.13
CA VAL A 5 20.15 6.06 6.10
C VAL A 5 19.21 5.85 7.29
N ALA A 6 19.63 6.27 8.49
CA ALA A 6 18.79 6.23 9.68
C ALA A 6 17.53 7.12 9.52
N GLY A 7 17.69 8.32 8.98
CA GLY A 7 16.57 9.21 8.68
C GLY A 7 15.55 8.61 7.72
N LEU A 8 16.01 8.03 6.60
CA LEU A 8 15.15 7.34 5.63
C LEU A 8 14.43 6.14 6.23
N GLN A 9 15.13 5.33 7.01
CA GLN A 9 14.53 4.17 7.69
C GLN A 9 13.44 4.61 8.68
N ASN A 10 13.69 5.65 9.46
CA ASN A 10 12.71 6.18 10.41
C ASN A 10 11.50 6.78 9.66
N ALA A 11 11.74 7.52 8.57
CA ALA A 11 10.68 8.05 7.74
C ALA A 11 9.80 6.94 7.17
N HIS A 12 10.39 5.89 6.59
CA HIS A 12 9.67 4.72 6.09
C HIS A 12 8.88 4.02 7.19
N ALA A 13 9.52 3.74 8.34
CA ALA A 13 8.88 3.04 9.45
C ALA A 13 7.68 3.82 10.03
N LEU A 14 7.78 5.15 10.11
CA LEU A 14 6.69 6.01 10.57
C LEU A 14 5.60 6.14 9.51
N TRP A 15 5.98 6.32 8.25
CA TRP A 15 5.06 6.52 7.13
C TRP A 15 4.14 5.31 6.90
N ARG A 16 4.63 4.10 7.15
CA ARG A 16 3.82 2.87 7.19
C ARG A 16 2.53 3.00 7.99
N TYR A 17 2.54 3.66 9.15
CA TYR A 17 1.34 3.85 9.97
C TYR A 17 0.31 4.76 9.27
N MET A 18 0.78 5.79 8.57
CA MET A 18 -0.08 6.64 7.74
C MET A 18 -0.75 5.81 6.63
N VAL A 19 0.02 4.96 5.94
CA VAL A 19 -0.52 4.07 4.89
C VAL A 19 -1.57 3.12 5.45
N LEU A 20 -1.33 2.51 6.61
CA LEU A 20 -2.27 1.61 7.27
C LEU A 20 -3.60 2.31 7.62
N ILE A 21 -3.54 3.54 8.13
CA ILE A 21 -4.75 4.33 8.42
C ILE A 21 -5.50 4.62 7.12
N CYS A 22 -4.80 5.06 6.07
CA CYS A 22 -5.43 5.34 4.78
C CYS A 22 -6.05 4.10 4.14
N ALA A 23 -5.38 2.96 4.26
CA ALA A 23 -5.85 1.67 3.79
C ALA A 23 -7.15 1.28 4.51
N ALA A 24 -7.17 1.34 5.83
CA ALA A 24 -8.35 1.02 6.64
C ALA A 24 -9.56 1.92 6.30
N LEU A 25 -9.34 3.24 6.21
CA LEU A 25 -10.38 4.20 5.83
C LEU A 25 -10.92 3.92 4.42
N THR A 26 -10.03 3.70 3.45
CA THR A 26 -10.40 3.45 2.06
C THR A 26 -11.17 2.14 1.93
N VAL A 27 -10.65 1.05 2.50
CA VAL A 27 -11.30 -0.27 2.46
C VAL A 27 -12.67 -0.24 3.14
N GLY A 28 -12.77 0.33 4.35
CA GLY A 28 -14.05 0.47 5.06
C GLY A 28 -15.08 1.28 4.27
N MET A 29 -14.64 2.37 3.64
CA MET A 29 -15.49 3.20 2.79
C MET A 29 -15.95 2.45 1.52
N MET A 30 -15.06 1.68 0.88
CA MET A 30 -15.40 0.89 -0.31
C MET A 30 -16.46 -0.17 -0.01
N TRP A 31 -16.27 -0.95 1.07
CA TRP A 31 -17.22 -1.98 1.48
C TRP A 31 -18.57 -1.39 1.88
N ARG A 32 -18.57 -0.29 2.63
CA ARG A 32 -19.81 0.42 3.01
C ARG A 32 -20.55 0.97 1.79
N GLY A 33 -19.83 1.49 0.81
CA GLY A 33 -20.42 1.99 -0.44
C GLY A 33 -21.01 0.87 -1.30
N TRP A 34 -20.34 -0.29 -1.35
CA TRP A 34 -20.79 -1.44 -2.13
C TRP A 34 -22.07 -2.06 -1.56
N TYR A 35 -22.11 -2.36 -0.26
CA TYR A 35 -23.30 -2.94 0.39
C TYR A 35 -24.43 -1.93 0.61
N GLY A 36 -24.09 -0.66 0.82
CA GLY A 36 -25.06 0.41 1.04
C GLY A 36 -25.65 1.00 -0.24
N ASN A 37 -25.28 0.48 -1.42
CA ASN A 37 -25.69 0.97 -2.74
C ASN A 37 -25.54 2.51 -2.87
N LYS A 38 -24.45 3.05 -2.34
CA LYS A 38 -24.23 4.51 -2.29
C LYS A 38 -23.88 5.05 -3.67
N SER A 39 -24.19 6.33 -3.90
CA SER A 39 -23.65 7.07 -5.02
C SER A 39 -22.18 7.41 -4.78
N TRP A 40 -21.38 7.36 -5.84
CA TRP A 40 -19.97 7.74 -5.78
C TRP A 40 -19.83 9.26 -5.65
N GLN A 41 -19.11 9.75 -4.63
CA GLN A 41 -18.90 11.17 -4.41
C GLN A 41 -17.42 11.55 -4.53
N THR A 42 -17.15 12.85 -4.39
CA THR A 42 -15.80 13.42 -4.47
C THR A 42 -14.93 12.93 -3.30
N LEU A 43 -15.52 12.68 -2.13
CA LEU A 43 -14.80 12.18 -0.95
C LEU A 43 -14.16 10.82 -1.25
N GLU A 44 -14.89 9.91 -1.89
CA GLU A 44 -14.41 8.57 -2.21
C GLU A 44 -13.18 8.61 -3.11
N THR A 45 -13.21 9.52 -4.09
CA THR A 45 -12.10 9.75 -5.01
C THR A 45 -10.89 10.31 -4.28
N ARG A 46 -11.08 11.30 -3.39
CA ARG A 46 -10.00 11.93 -2.62
C ARG A 46 -9.33 10.95 -1.67
N VAL A 47 -10.11 10.22 -0.88
CA VAL A 47 -9.60 9.24 0.08
C VAL A 47 -8.86 8.11 -0.64
N SER A 48 -9.43 7.58 -1.73
CA SER A 48 -8.77 6.53 -2.53
C SER A 48 -7.45 7.04 -3.15
N SER A 49 -7.46 8.25 -3.74
CA SER A 49 -6.25 8.86 -4.31
C SER A 49 -5.19 9.12 -3.25
N PHE A 50 -5.58 9.54 -2.06
CA PHE A 50 -4.67 9.78 -0.95
C PHE A 50 -4.02 8.48 -0.48
N PHE A 51 -4.79 7.40 -0.31
CA PHE A 51 -4.23 6.06 -0.01
C PHE A 51 -3.20 5.62 -1.05
N ILE A 52 -3.53 5.75 -2.34
CA ILE A 52 -2.63 5.38 -3.43
C ILE A 52 -1.34 6.22 -3.41
N THR A 53 -1.46 7.52 -3.17
CA THR A 53 -0.30 8.43 -3.12
C THR A 53 0.56 8.17 -1.89
N ALA A 54 -0.05 7.90 -0.74
CA ALA A 54 0.67 7.53 0.48
C ALA A 54 1.42 6.20 0.28
N LEU A 55 0.80 5.22 -0.37
CA LEU A 55 1.44 3.96 -0.70
C LEU A 55 2.60 4.12 -1.70
N ASP A 56 2.45 4.98 -2.71
CA ASP A 56 3.55 5.28 -3.64
C ASP A 56 4.77 5.84 -2.90
N LEU A 57 4.55 6.77 -1.98
CA LEU A 57 5.63 7.34 -1.17
C LEU A 57 6.28 6.28 -0.27
N GLU A 58 5.48 5.38 0.32
CA GLU A 58 6.01 4.27 1.13
C GLU A 58 6.93 3.35 0.33
N VAL A 59 6.53 3.00 -0.89
CA VAL A 59 7.34 2.17 -1.79
C VAL A 59 8.63 2.89 -2.18
N VAL A 60 8.57 4.19 -2.49
CA VAL A 60 9.76 4.98 -2.81
C VAL A 60 10.71 5.02 -1.62
N LEU A 61 10.20 5.29 -0.41
CA LEU A 61 11.01 5.28 0.82
C LEU A 61 11.64 3.90 1.05
N GLY A 62 10.88 2.82 0.88
CA GLY A 62 11.37 1.44 1.02
C GLY A 62 12.48 1.10 0.01
N VAL A 63 12.30 1.47 -1.26
CA VAL A 63 13.32 1.29 -2.31
C VAL A 63 14.58 2.06 -1.97
N LEU A 64 14.48 3.32 -1.54
CA LEU A 64 15.65 4.10 -1.12
C LEU A 64 16.38 3.43 0.05
N VAL A 65 15.66 2.97 1.09
CA VAL A 65 16.27 2.24 2.21
C VAL A 65 17.00 0.98 1.73
N TRP A 66 16.37 0.20 0.86
CA TRP A 66 16.96 -1.02 0.30
C TRP A 66 18.23 -0.73 -0.52
N LEU A 67 18.22 0.34 -1.33
CA LEU A 67 19.37 0.88 -2.08
C LEU A 67 20.52 1.32 -1.19
N PHE A 68 20.27 2.21 -0.24
CA PHE A 68 21.33 2.76 0.59
C PHE A 68 21.93 1.75 1.58
N LYS A 69 21.17 0.73 1.97
CA LYS A 69 21.67 -0.39 2.80
C LYS A 69 22.37 -1.49 2.01
N GLN A 70 22.36 -1.44 0.68
CA GLN A 70 22.92 -2.48 -0.20
C GLN A 70 22.45 -3.89 0.17
N GLN A 71 21.16 -4.05 0.50
CA GLN A 71 20.66 -5.31 1.07
C GLN A 71 20.84 -6.51 0.12
N TRP A 72 20.95 -6.29 -1.19
CA TRP A 72 21.29 -7.32 -2.20
C TRP A 72 22.65 -8.01 -2.01
N THR A 73 23.53 -7.46 -1.16
CA THR A 73 24.84 -8.06 -0.88
C THR A 73 24.82 -9.07 0.26
N THR A 74 23.69 -9.20 0.97
CA THR A 74 23.56 -10.17 2.07
C THR A 74 23.37 -11.59 1.52
N GLY A 75 24.07 -12.57 2.11
CA GLY A 75 24.25 -13.92 1.53
C GLY A 75 23.00 -14.79 1.42
N ASP A 76 21.88 -14.41 2.02
CA ASP A 76 20.59 -15.10 1.85
C ASP A 76 19.69 -14.35 0.86
N LEU A 77 19.64 -14.86 -0.37
CA LEU A 77 18.82 -14.31 -1.46
C LEU A 77 17.33 -14.29 -1.09
N LEU A 78 16.81 -15.33 -0.41
CA LEU A 78 15.37 -15.41 -0.15
C LEU A 78 14.95 -14.34 0.88
N SER A 79 15.71 -14.17 1.95
CA SER A 79 15.45 -13.14 2.96
C SER A 79 15.54 -11.72 2.37
N THR A 80 16.55 -11.50 1.53
CA THR A 80 16.83 -10.20 0.91
C THR A 80 15.72 -9.69 0.00
N TRP A 81 15.13 -10.59 -0.80
CA TRP A 81 14.16 -10.22 -1.84
C TRP A 81 12.71 -10.33 -1.37
N ARG A 82 12.43 -11.05 -0.29
CA ARG A 82 11.06 -11.26 0.21
C ARG A 82 10.33 -9.97 0.53
N HIS A 83 10.98 -9.08 1.28
CA HIS A 83 10.39 -7.81 1.67
C HIS A 83 10.10 -6.89 0.48
N PRO A 84 11.06 -6.58 -0.43
CA PRO A 84 10.77 -5.76 -1.60
C PRO A 84 9.79 -6.43 -2.57
N ALA A 85 9.77 -7.76 -2.69
CA ALA A 85 8.78 -8.46 -3.50
C ALA A 85 7.35 -8.25 -2.99
N LEU A 86 7.14 -8.31 -1.67
CA LEU A 86 5.83 -7.99 -1.08
C LEU A 86 5.44 -6.52 -1.31
N MET A 87 6.38 -5.58 -1.16
CA MET A 87 6.14 -4.16 -1.46
C MET A 87 5.67 -3.95 -2.90
N LEU A 88 6.30 -4.61 -3.87
CA LEU A 88 5.89 -4.55 -5.27
C LEU A 88 4.52 -5.18 -5.51
N ALA A 89 4.19 -6.29 -4.83
CA ALA A 89 2.87 -6.90 -4.91
C ALA A 89 1.78 -5.94 -4.39
N ILE A 90 1.99 -5.33 -3.23
CA ILE A 90 1.07 -4.35 -2.64
C ILE A 90 0.85 -3.19 -3.60
N TRP A 91 1.94 -2.61 -4.12
CA TRP A 91 1.91 -1.51 -5.06
C TRP A 91 1.14 -1.87 -6.34
N PHE A 92 1.42 -3.04 -6.91
CA PHE A 92 0.76 -3.54 -8.11
C PHE A 92 -0.75 -3.68 -7.91
N PHE A 93 -1.19 -4.37 -6.85
CA PHE A 93 -2.62 -4.56 -6.57
C PHE A 93 -3.34 -3.23 -6.33
N ALA A 94 -2.74 -2.34 -5.54
CA ALA A 94 -3.32 -1.04 -5.26
C ALA A 94 -3.43 -0.18 -6.52
N ARG A 95 -2.36 -0.08 -7.32
CA ARG A 95 -2.32 0.74 -8.52
C ARG A 95 -3.24 0.21 -9.61
N LEU A 96 -3.28 -1.10 -9.79
CA LEU A 96 -4.17 -1.74 -10.76
C LEU A 96 -5.64 -1.57 -10.35
N GLY A 97 -5.95 -1.69 -9.05
CA GLY A 97 -7.26 -1.37 -8.49
C GLY A 97 -7.67 0.07 -8.76
N TRP A 98 -6.77 1.02 -8.51
CA TRP A 98 -6.99 2.44 -8.77
C TRP A 98 -7.23 2.74 -10.25
N TYR A 99 -6.41 2.17 -11.14
CA TYR A 99 -6.61 2.27 -12.57
C TYR A 99 -8.01 1.80 -12.94
N ARG A 100 -8.38 0.56 -12.60
CA ARG A 100 -9.71 0.01 -12.92
C ARG A 100 -10.87 0.83 -12.36
N LEU A 101 -10.73 1.31 -11.12
CA LEU A 101 -11.75 2.12 -10.44
C LEU A 101 -12.00 3.44 -11.19
N ARG A 102 -10.94 4.10 -11.70
CA ARG A 102 -11.10 5.36 -12.45
C ARG A 102 -11.84 5.20 -13.78
N TYR A 103 -11.77 4.03 -14.41
CA TYR A 103 -12.46 3.75 -15.68
C TYR A 103 -13.86 3.16 -15.51
N ALA A 104 -14.27 2.80 -14.30
CA ALA A 104 -15.62 2.32 -14.05
C ALA A 104 -16.64 3.48 -14.18
N LYS A 105 -17.76 3.22 -14.86
CA LYS A 105 -18.81 4.22 -15.11
C LYS A 105 -19.83 4.25 -13.97
N GLU A 106 -20.26 3.06 -13.54
CA GLU A 106 -21.27 2.90 -12.50
C GLU A 106 -20.69 3.05 -11.09
N SER A 107 -21.44 3.70 -10.19
CA SER A 107 -21.02 3.88 -8.79
C SER A 107 -20.80 2.54 -8.09
N ARG A 108 -21.69 1.57 -8.33
CA ARG A 108 -21.61 0.22 -7.75
C ARG A 108 -20.34 -0.50 -8.17
N ASP A 109 -19.94 -0.38 -9.43
CA ASP A 109 -18.73 -1.00 -9.95
C ASP A 109 -17.47 -0.37 -9.36
N LYS A 110 -17.45 0.96 -9.20
CA LYS A 110 -16.34 1.65 -8.51
C LYS A 110 -16.14 1.13 -7.09
N PHE A 111 -17.23 1.02 -6.32
CA PHE A 111 -17.18 0.49 -4.96
C PHE A 111 -16.76 -0.98 -4.91
N ARG A 112 -17.29 -1.82 -5.81
CA ARG A 112 -16.91 -3.24 -5.91
C ARG A 112 -15.43 -3.42 -6.26
N ILE A 113 -14.95 -2.70 -7.28
CA ILE A 113 -13.54 -2.75 -7.70
C ILE A 113 -12.66 -2.27 -6.56
N GLY A 114 -12.96 -1.12 -5.96
CA GLY A 114 -12.20 -0.60 -4.82
C GLY A 114 -12.18 -1.57 -3.64
N ALA A 115 -13.34 -2.15 -3.28
CA ALA A 115 -13.45 -3.09 -2.17
C ALA A 115 -12.55 -4.31 -2.40
N ILE A 116 -12.59 -4.93 -3.57
CA ILE A 116 -11.79 -6.13 -3.87
C ILE A 116 -10.30 -5.79 -3.94
N TRP A 117 -9.92 -4.81 -4.77
CA TRP A 117 -8.51 -4.54 -5.05
C TRP A 117 -7.79 -3.86 -3.89
N PHE A 118 -8.43 -2.92 -3.18
CA PHE A 118 -7.79 -2.29 -2.02
C PHE A 118 -7.75 -3.21 -0.81
N THR A 119 -8.73 -4.12 -0.64
CA THR A 119 -8.62 -5.18 0.38
C THR A 119 -7.47 -6.11 0.07
N LEU A 120 -7.31 -6.53 -1.19
CA LEU A 120 -6.20 -7.39 -1.59
C LEU A 120 -4.84 -6.71 -1.37
N ALA A 121 -4.71 -5.43 -1.73
CA ALA A 121 -3.52 -4.65 -1.43
C ALA A 121 -3.26 -4.55 0.08
N THR A 122 -4.30 -4.31 0.88
CA THR A 122 -4.20 -4.19 2.34
C THR A 122 -3.84 -5.53 2.99
N PHE A 123 -4.32 -6.64 2.45
CA PHE A 123 -3.95 -7.98 2.89
C PHE A 123 -2.44 -8.21 2.75
N PHE A 124 -1.87 -7.93 1.57
CA PHE A 124 -0.41 -8.00 1.39
C PHE A 124 0.34 -6.98 2.24
N LEU A 125 -0.22 -5.79 2.48
CA LEU A 125 0.38 -4.78 3.36
C LEU A 125 0.52 -5.30 4.78
N ILE A 126 -0.51 -5.95 5.32
CA ILE A 126 -0.46 -6.56 6.65
C ILE A 126 0.59 -7.67 6.69
N ILE A 127 0.65 -8.54 5.67
CA ILE A 127 1.70 -9.59 5.58
C ILE A 127 3.10 -8.95 5.60
N GLY A 128 3.32 -7.88 4.83
CA GLY A 128 4.59 -7.16 4.80
C GLY A 128 4.96 -6.57 6.17
N VAL A 129 3.99 -6.03 6.91
CA VAL A 129 4.20 -5.52 8.28
C VAL A 129 4.58 -6.66 9.23
N LEU A 130 3.87 -7.78 9.18
CA LEU A 130 4.12 -8.94 10.06
C LEU A 130 5.51 -9.56 9.81
N GLN A 131 5.95 -9.60 8.55
CA GLN A 131 7.31 -10.05 8.21
C GLN A 131 8.38 -9.14 8.87
N ILE A 132 8.21 -7.82 8.83
CA ILE A 132 9.17 -6.88 9.45
C ILE A 132 9.15 -7.03 10.99
N MET A 133 8.01 -7.40 11.58
CA MET A 133 7.89 -7.66 13.01
C MET A 133 8.50 -9.00 13.44
N GLY A 134 9.04 -9.79 12.50
CA GLY A 134 9.70 -11.06 12.81
C GLY A 134 8.74 -12.19 13.17
N VAL A 135 7.47 -12.10 12.73
CA VAL A 135 6.49 -13.17 12.95
C VAL A 135 6.84 -14.42 12.13
N PHE A 136 7.47 -14.26 10.96
CA PHE A 136 7.98 -15.33 10.09
C PHE A 136 8.99 -14.80 9.05
#